data_AF-A0A8H9ITR1-F1
#
_entry.id   AF-A0A8H9ITR1-F1
#
_cell.length_a   1.000
_cell.length_b   1.000
_cell.length_c   1.000
_cell.angle_alpha   90.00
_cell.angle_beta   90.00
_cell.angle_gamma   90.00
#
_symmetry.space_group_name_H-M   'P 1'
#
loop_
_entity.id
_entity.type
_entity.pdbx_description
1 polymer ?
#
loop_
_entity_poly.entity_id
_entity_poly.type
_entity_poly.pdbx_seq_one_letter_code
_entity_poly.pdbx_strand_id
1 'polypeptide(L)'
;MIVGFIDEYRQVRGVGSICRALCEHGIQIAPRTYRKARRRPPSERDITDAYLTNALLDAQDAPEAVYGRRKMTRWLRRQGHEVALCTVDRIMRELACPA
;
A
#
# COMPACT_ATOMS: atom_id res chain seq x y z
N MET A 1 -8.47 -1.49 5.27
CA MET A 1 -9.12 -0.69 6.35
C MET A 1 -10.45 -0.10 5.87
N ILE A 2 -11.41 0.08 6.79
CA ILE A 2 -12.77 0.70 6.72
C ILE A 2 -13.39 0.93 5.33
N VAL A 3 -12.76 1.67 4.41
CA VAL A 3 -13.24 1.86 3.03
C VAL A 3 -13.41 0.51 2.33
N GLY A 4 -12.47 -0.43 2.49
CA GLY A 4 -12.56 -1.78 1.92
C GLY A 4 -13.75 -2.58 2.48
N PHE A 5 -14.00 -2.48 3.78
CA PHE A 5 -15.20 -3.06 4.41
C PHE A 5 -16.48 -2.46 3.83
N ILE A 6 -16.55 -1.13 3.69
CA ILE A 6 -17.72 -0.49 3.07
C ILE A 6 -17.87 -0.94 1.61
N ASP A 7 -16.77 -1.10 0.86
CA ASP A 7 -16.81 -1.55 -0.53
C ASP A 7 -17.28 -3.00 -0.70
N GLU A 8 -16.96 -3.88 0.25
CA GLU A 8 -17.44 -5.26 0.27
C GLU A 8 -18.96 -5.33 0.50
N TYR A 9 -19.47 -4.61 1.49
CA TYR A 9 -20.88 -4.69 1.89
C TYR A 9 -21.82 -3.75 1.14
N ARG A 10 -21.31 -2.78 0.35
CA ARG A 10 -22.17 -1.81 -0.38
C ARG A 10 -23.09 -2.44 -1.43
N GLN A 11 -22.79 -3.65 -1.89
CA GLN A 11 -23.61 -4.38 -2.87
C GLN A 11 -24.88 -4.95 -2.23
N VAL A 12 -24.82 -5.21 -0.92
CA VAL A 12 -25.91 -5.81 -0.14
C VAL A 12 -26.65 -4.75 0.68
N ARG A 13 -25.96 -3.70 1.16
CA ARG A 13 -26.55 -2.62 1.95
C ARG A 13 -26.17 -1.24 1.43
N GLY A 14 -27.08 -0.29 1.57
CA GLY A 14 -26.79 1.11 1.24
C GLY A 14 -25.64 1.66 2.09
N VAL A 15 -24.69 2.37 1.46
CA VAL A 15 -23.52 2.97 2.11
C VAL A 15 -23.88 3.79 3.36
N GLY A 16 -25.02 4.50 3.33
CA GLY A 16 -25.49 5.27 4.49
C GLY A 16 -25.81 4.41 5.71
N SER A 17 -26.40 3.22 5.50
CA SER A 17 -26.69 2.26 6.58
C SER A 17 -25.40 1.68 7.16
N ILE A 18 -24.43 1.36 6.30
CA ILE A 18 -23.12 0.85 6.74
C ILE A 18 -22.38 1.93 7.55
N CYS A 19 -22.32 3.17 7.04
CA CYS A 19 -21.71 4.28 7.76
C CYS A 19 -22.38 4.54 9.12
N ARG A 20 -23.71 4.43 9.20
CA ARG A 20 -24.44 4.58 10.47
C ARG A 20 -24.06 3.48 11.47
N ALA A 21 -24.05 2.22 11.05
CA ALA A 21 -23.64 1.11 11.91
C ALA A 21 -22.18 1.27 12.39
N LEU A 22 -21.27 1.70 11.50
CA LEU A 22 -19.88 1.99 11.87
C LEU A 22 -19.79 3.10 12.92
N CYS A 23 -20.56 4.19 12.77
CA CYS A 23 -20.62 5.25 13.78
C CYS A 23 -21.16 4.77 15.13
N GLU A 24 -22.17 3.89 15.14
CA GLU A 24 -22.71 3.27 16.36
C GLU A 24 -21.65 2.42 17.09
N HIS A 25 -20.70 1.83 16.35
CA HIS A 25 -19.54 1.11 16.90
C HIS A 25 -18.30 1.99 17.13
N GLY A 26 -18.43 3.32 17.13
CA GLY A 26 -17.35 4.26 17.43
C GLY A 26 -16.43 4.62 16.26
N ILE A 27 -16.71 4.12 15.04
CA ILE A 27 -15.97 4.47 13.83
C ILE A 27 -16.69 5.60 13.09
N GLN A 28 -16.22 6.83 13.31
CA GLN A 28 -16.81 8.01 12.67
C GLN A 28 -16.46 8.08 11.18
N ILE A 29 -17.40 7.70 10.33
CA ILE A 29 -17.25 7.83 8.87
C ILE A 29 -18.54 8.32 8.20
N ALA A 30 -18.44 9.43 7.48
CA ALA A 30 -19.54 9.95 6.70
C ALA A 30 -19.58 9.34 5.28
N PRO A 31 -20.77 9.14 4.67
CA PRO A 31 -20.87 8.65 3.29
C PRO A 31 -20.11 9.51 2.27
N ARG A 32 -20.07 10.83 2.48
CA ARG A 32 -19.30 11.76 1.64
C ARG A 32 -17.79 11.50 1.75
N THR A 33 -17.30 11.24 2.96
CA THR A 33 -15.89 10.89 3.23
C THR A 33 -15.51 9.60 2.53
N TYR A 34 -16.34 8.56 2.64
CA TYR A 34 -16.13 7.30 1.91
C TYR A 34 -16.08 7.51 0.39
N ARG A 35 -17.04 8.25 -0.19
CA ARG A 35 -17.05 8.54 -1.64
C ARG A 35 -15.81 9.30 -2.09
N LYS A 36 -15.32 10.25 -1.27
CA LYS A 36 -14.07 10.99 -1.53
C LYS A 36 -12.87 10.06 -1.46
N ALA A 37 -12.78 9.24 -0.42
CA ALA A 37 -11.69 8.28 -0.25
C ALA A 37 -11.62 7.29 -1.42
N ARG A 38 -12.76 6.76 -1.86
CA ARG A 38 -12.84 5.81 -2.98
C ARG A 38 -12.42 6.39 -4.34
N ARG A 39 -12.62 7.71 -4.55
CA ARG A 39 -12.25 8.39 -5.80
C ARG A 39 -10.88 9.05 -5.74
N ARG A 40 -10.19 9.01 -4.60
CA ARG A 40 -8.90 9.64 -4.44
C ARG A 40 -7.89 8.88 -5.32
N PRO A 41 -7.23 9.55 -6.29
CA PRO A 41 -6.17 8.90 -7.03
C PRO A 41 -5.02 8.55 -6.07
N PRO A 42 -4.27 7.46 -6.34
CA PRO A 42 -3.05 7.19 -5.61
C PRO A 42 -2.09 8.38 -5.74
N SER A 43 -1.35 8.68 -4.67
CA SER A 43 -0.31 9.71 -4.75
C SER A 43 0.86 9.21 -5.59
N GLU A 44 1.67 10.12 -6.14
CA GLU A 44 2.90 9.75 -6.86
C GLU A 44 3.82 8.87 -6.03
N ARG A 45 3.84 9.10 -4.70
CA ARG A 45 4.55 8.25 -3.75
C ARG A 45 3.98 6.84 -3.68
N ASP A 46 2.66 6.70 -3.61
CA ASP A 46 2.01 5.38 -3.58
C ASP A 46 2.29 4.59 -4.87
N ILE A 47 2.25 5.28 -6.01
CA ILE A 47 2.60 4.70 -7.31
C ILE A 47 4.06 4.24 -7.33
N THR A 48 4.98 5.11 -6.90
CA THR A 48 6.41 4.78 -6.87
C THR A 48 6.70 3.62 -5.92
N ASP A 49 6.14 3.64 -4.72
CA ASP A 49 6.29 2.57 -3.73
C ASP A 49 5.71 1.24 -4.24
N ALA A 50 4.61 1.27 -5.01
CA ALA A 50 4.04 0.07 -5.62
C ALA A 50 4.99 -0.55 -6.66
N TYR A 51 5.61 0.27 -7.53
CA TYR A 51 6.61 -0.24 -8.49
C TYR A 51 7.83 -0.84 -7.78
N LEU A 52 8.31 -0.20 -6.72
CA LEU A 52 9.42 -0.71 -5.92
C LEU A 52 9.07 -2.01 -5.19
N THR A 53 7.85 -2.07 -4.66
CA THR A 53 7.33 -3.27 -4.01
C THR A 53 7.27 -4.43 -4.99
N ASN A 54 6.79 -4.20 -6.21
CA ASN A 54 6.76 -5.23 -7.26
C ASN A 54 8.17 -5.70 -7.61
N ALA A 55 9.11 -4.78 -7.86
CA ALA A 55 10.49 -5.13 -8.16
C ALA A 55 11.17 -5.94 -7.03
N LEU A 56 10.83 -5.65 -5.77
CA LEU A 56 11.32 -6.39 -4.62
C LEU A 56 10.68 -7.78 -4.48
N LEU A 57 9.39 -7.92 -4.82
CA LEU A 57 8.70 -9.21 -4.86
C LEU A 57 9.26 -10.10 -5.97
N ASP A 58 9.45 -9.54 -7.17
CA ASP A 58 10.07 -10.25 -8.30
C ASP A 58 11.49 -10.72 -7.97
N ALA A 59 12.22 -9.96 -7.13
CA ALA A 59 13.55 -10.32 -6.67
C ALA A 59 13.58 -11.44 -5.62
N GLN A 60 12.44 -11.85 -5.03
CA GLN A 60 12.40 -12.92 -4.02
C GLN A 60 12.70 -14.31 -4.61
N ASP A 61 12.32 -14.52 -5.87
CA ASP A 61 12.62 -15.77 -6.59
C ASP A 61 13.97 -15.70 -7.34
N ALA A 62 14.68 -14.58 -7.22
CA ALA A 62 15.93 -14.30 -7.89
C ALA A 62 17.12 -14.44 -6.92
N PRO A 63 18.38 -14.57 -7.40
CA PRO A 63 19.55 -14.57 -6.54
C PRO A 63 19.71 -13.26 -5.72
N GLU A 64 19.01 -12.20 -6.11
CA GLU A 64 18.91 -10.94 -5.37
C GLU A 64 18.12 -11.03 -4.06
N ALA A 65 17.40 -12.12 -3.79
CA ALA A 65 16.67 -12.33 -2.53
C ALA A 65 17.56 -12.23 -1.29
N VAL A 66 18.87 -12.53 -1.40
CA VAL A 66 19.84 -12.41 -0.30
C VAL A 66 20.42 -11.00 -0.15
N TYR A 67 20.02 -10.06 -1.01
CA TYR A 67 20.52 -8.70 -0.93
C TYR A 67 19.86 -7.98 0.25
N GLY A 68 20.66 -7.74 1.28
CA GLY A 68 20.31 -6.73 2.27
C GLY A 68 20.17 -5.34 1.65
N ARG A 69 19.61 -4.43 2.43
CA ARG A 69 19.18 -3.07 2.02
C ARG A 69 20.17 -2.31 1.14
N ARG A 70 21.47 -2.33 1.47
CA ARG A 70 22.50 -1.56 0.73
C ARG A 70 22.72 -2.09 -0.68
N LYS A 71 22.81 -3.43 -0.84
CA LYS A 71 22.96 -4.06 -2.15
C LYS A 71 21.68 -3.90 -2.97
N MET A 72 20.53 -4.06 -2.32
CA MET A 72 19.23 -3.89 -2.96
C MET A 72 19.03 -2.47 -3.52
N THR A 73 19.40 -1.44 -2.76
CA THR A 73 19.33 -0.04 -3.23
C THR A 73 20.16 0.17 -4.50
N ARG A 74 21.39 -0.40 -4.56
CA ARG A 74 22.25 -0.27 -5.74
C ARG A 74 21.72 -1.07 -6.92
N TRP A 75 21.07 -2.21 -6.67
CA TRP A 75 20.42 -3.00 -7.71
C TRP A 75 19.21 -2.25 -8.30
N LEU A 76 18.31 -1.72 -7.45
CA LEU A 76 17.16 -0.92 -7.90
C LEU A 76 17.57 0.30 -8.73
N ARG A 77 18.65 1.00 -8.34
CA ARG A 77 19.19 2.11 -9.14
C ARG A 77 19.71 1.68 -10.51
N ARG A 78 20.25 0.46 -10.65
CA ARG A 78 20.66 -0.07 -11.96
C ARG A 78 19.48 -0.45 -12.84
N GLN A 79 18.32 -0.75 -12.25
CA GLN A 79 17.06 -0.97 -12.97
C GLN A 79 16.35 0.34 -13.34
N GLY A 80 16.95 1.50 -13.04
CA GLY A 80 16.40 2.82 -13.38
C GLY A 80 15.55 3.47 -12.28
N HIS A 81 15.49 2.89 -11.08
CA HIS A 81 14.76 3.50 -9.96
C HIS A 81 15.62 4.50 -9.19
N GLU A 82 15.22 5.78 -9.17
CA GLU A 82 15.85 6.79 -8.31
C GLU A 82 15.32 6.73 -6.88
N VAL A 83 15.91 5.83 -6.07
CA VAL A 83 15.47 5.60 -4.69
C VAL A 83 16.51 5.94 -3.63
N ALA A 84 16.00 6.43 -2.50
CA ALA A 84 16.77 6.62 -1.28
C ALA A 84 16.87 5.32 -0.47
N LEU A 85 17.97 5.19 0.29
CA LEU A 85 18.24 4.03 1.15
C LEU A 85 17.16 3.82 2.23
N CYS A 86 16.55 4.90 2.73
CA CYS A 86 15.46 4.84 3.70
C CYS A 86 14.15 4.33 3.10
N THR A 87 13.89 4.61 1.82
CA THR A 87 12.70 4.10 1.12
C THR A 87 12.80 2.59 0.96
N VAL A 88 13.96 2.10 0.51
CA VAL A 88 14.21 0.65 0.35
C VAL A 88 14.15 -0.07 1.70
N ASP A 89 14.76 0.48 2.75
CA ASP A 89 14.68 -0.06 4.13
C ASP A 89 13.23 -0.24 4.59
N ARG A 90 12.43 0.82 4.42
CA ARG A 90 11.04 0.82 4.84
C ARG A 90 10.23 -0.23 4.10
N ILE A 91 10.34 -0.30 2.77
CA ILE A 91 9.58 -1.27 1.96
C ILE A 91 10.05 -2.70 2.26
N MET A 92 11.35 -2.95 2.39
CA MET A 92 11.86 -4.28 2.76
C MET A 92 11.37 -4.73 4.14
N ARG A 93 11.25 -3.82 5.11
CA ARG A 93 10.65 -4.12 6.43
C ARG A 93 9.15 -4.41 6.34
N GLU A 94 8.41 -3.67 5.50
CA GLU A 94 6.99 -3.91 5.25
C GLU A 94 6.76 -5.30 4.59
N LEU A 95 7.68 -5.75 3.75
CA LEU A 95 7.64 -7.05 3.07
C LEU A 95 8.26 -8.22 3.86
N ALA A 96 8.78 -7.97 5.07
CA ALA A 96 9.51 -8.96 5.87
C ALA A 96 10.69 -9.65 5.14
N CYS A 97 11.35 -8.93 4.23
CA CYS A 97 12.54 -9.38 3.50
C CYS A 97 13.81 -9.16 4.36
N PRO A 98 14.85 -10.01 4.30
CA PRO A 98 16.09 -9.82 5.07
C PRO A 98 16.73 -8.43 4.83
N ALA A 99 16.86 -7.65 5.91
CA ALA A 99 17.37 -6.28 5.91
C ALA A 99 18.90 -6.18 5.79
#